data_AF-A0AAU1HMR7-F1
#
_entry.id   AF-A0AAU1HMR7-F1
#
_cell.length_a   1.000
_cell.length_b   1.000
_cell.length_c   1.000
_cell.angle_alpha   90.00
_cell.angle_beta   90.00
_cell.angle_gamma   90.00
#
_symmetry.space_group_name_H-M   'P 1'
#
loop_
_entity.id
_entity.type
_entity.pdbx_description
1 polymer ?
#
loop_
_entity_poly.entity_id
_entity_poly.type
_entity_poly.pdbx_seq_one_letter_code
_entity_poly.pdbx_strand_id
1 'polypeptide(L)'
;MASWDPAARTVTFLAGGEDGDVDVGQLGLAARGLGPQVRVRVDCALWTTDPLAADRRADRAGDPRSAPYNVYDKVLTLDGGGHLTVPIRRMERLNGYRITVQPVSAPAVYAGKYEAEAVRGTNTVSHLGSDTALASGRGYVGGIDRPTSAVEFSVDAPRAGAYLLDVGYANSLAGAADHVVTVDGTEAGRIDYPTTGAWLGTAEQDAVAKVATVRVTLREGTNHVRLSRGQGYAELDWAALRAA
;
A
#
# COMPACT_ATOMS: atom_id res chain seq x y z
N MET A 1 7.54 -18.02 12.21
CA MET A 1 6.77 -19.26 11.90
C MET A 1 6.35 -19.19 10.44
N ALA A 2 6.36 -20.31 9.71
CA ALA A 2 5.96 -20.35 8.30
C ALA A 2 5.04 -21.54 8.02
N SER A 3 4.08 -21.37 7.12
CA SER A 3 3.20 -22.42 6.59
C SER A 3 3.41 -22.61 5.10
N TRP A 4 3.14 -23.82 4.62
CA TRP A 4 3.21 -24.18 3.20
C TRP A 4 1.88 -24.81 2.76
N ASP A 5 1.29 -24.25 1.70
CA ASP A 5 0.18 -24.85 0.96
C ASP A 5 0.71 -25.43 -0.36
N PRO A 6 0.75 -26.75 -0.53
CA PRO A 6 1.21 -27.39 -1.76
C PRO A 6 0.27 -27.19 -2.95
N ALA A 7 -1.04 -27.03 -2.71
CA ALA A 7 -2.02 -26.91 -3.79
C ALA A 7 -1.91 -25.53 -4.46
N ALA A 8 -1.87 -24.47 -3.65
CA ALA A 8 -1.67 -23.10 -4.14
C ALA A 8 -0.18 -22.73 -4.33
N ARG A 9 0.73 -23.64 -3.97
CA ARG A 9 2.19 -23.41 -3.92
C ARG A 9 2.56 -22.13 -3.18
N THR A 10 1.96 -21.94 -2.02
CA THR A 10 2.04 -20.69 -1.25
C THR A 10 2.80 -20.90 0.05
N VAL A 11 3.81 -20.06 0.30
CA VAL A 11 4.47 -19.94 1.61
C VAL A 11 3.93 -18.70 2.31
N THR A 12 3.49 -18.84 3.56
CA THR A 12 3.07 -17.70 4.39
C THR A 12 3.90 -17.66 5.66
N PHE A 13 4.38 -16.48 6.05
CA PHE A 13 5.13 -16.29 7.28
C PHE A 13 4.85 -14.91 7.87
N LEU A 14 5.25 -14.72 9.13
CA LEU A 14 5.03 -13.50 9.89
C LEU A 14 6.36 -12.82 10.21
N ALA A 15 6.36 -11.49 10.18
CA ALA A 15 7.41 -10.61 10.66
C ALA A 15 6.83 -9.51 11.57
N GLY A 16 7.67 -8.87 12.38
CA GLY A 16 7.30 -7.84 13.35
C GLY A 16 8.31 -7.79 14.50
N GLY A 17 8.14 -6.84 15.43
CA GLY A 17 8.96 -6.71 16.63
C GLY A 17 10.16 -5.77 16.53
N GLU A 18 10.45 -5.23 15.35
CA GLU A 18 11.57 -4.31 15.07
C GLU A 18 11.08 -2.93 14.62
N ASP A 19 11.93 -1.90 14.75
CA ASP A 19 11.66 -0.58 14.16
C ASP A 19 12.61 -0.28 12.99
N GLY A 20 12.10 0.42 11.98
CA GLY A 20 12.88 0.87 10.84
C GLY A 20 12.93 -0.13 9.69
N ASP A 21 13.98 -0.08 8.88
CA ASP A 21 14.09 -0.89 7.67
C ASP A 21 14.60 -2.29 7.98
N VAL A 22 13.84 -3.31 7.59
CA VAL A 22 14.12 -4.72 7.87
C VAL A 22 14.09 -5.52 6.58
N ASP A 23 15.07 -6.40 6.39
CA ASP A 23 15.11 -7.36 5.30
C ASP A 23 14.79 -8.76 5.84
N VAL A 24 13.62 -9.30 5.49
CA VAL A 24 13.17 -10.61 5.97
C VAL A 24 13.61 -11.69 5.00
N GLY A 25 14.51 -12.57 5.45
CA GLY A 25 15.02 -13.69 4.66
C GLY A 25 14.11 -14.92 4.71
N GLN A 26 13.84 -15.53 3.55
CA GLN A 26 13.16 -16.82 3.44
C GLN A 26 14.00 -17.80 2.61
N LEU A 27 14.41 -18.89 3.26
CA LEU A 27 15.26 -19.92 2.65
C LEU A 27 14.43 -21.07 2.07
N GLY A 28 15.03 -21.84 1.17
CA GLY A 28 14.47 -23.10 0.65
C GLY A 28 13.20 -22.94 -0.19
N LEU A 29 13.04 -21.82 -0.91
CA LEU A 29 11.90 -21.64 -1.81
C LEU A 29 12.06 -22.44 -3.11
N ALA A 30 13.28 -22.48 -3.67
CA ALA A 30 13.58 -23.29 -4.86
C ALA A 30 13.29 -24.78 -4.65
N ALA A 31 13.57 -25.32 -3.46
CA ALA A 31 13.23 -26.70 -3.10
C ALA A 31 11.72 -26.98 -3.07
N ARG A 32 10.89 -25.93 -3.00
CA ARG A 32 9.41 -25.99 -3.11
C ARG A 32 8.92 -25.64 -4.53
N GLY A 33 9.84 -25.62 -5.50
CA GLY A 33 9.59 -25.31 -6.91
C GLY A 33 9.37 -23.82 -7.20
N LEU A 34 9.50 -22.93 -6.24
CA LEU A 34 9.33 -21.48 -6.44
C LEU A 34 10.64 -20.85 -6.96
N GLY A 35 10.58 -20.08 -8.04
CA GLY A 35 11.74 -19.39 -8.62
C GLY A 35 11.76 -19.40 -10.16
N PRO A 36 12.66 -18.63 -10.79
CA PRO A 36 13.60 -17.69 -10.17
C PRO A 36 12.93 -16.39 -9.69
N GLN A 37 11.70 -16.13 -10.11
CA GLN A 37 10.89 -15.00 -9.64
C GLN A 37 9.65 -15.52 -8.92
N VAL A 38 9.21 -14.77 -7.92
CA VAL A 38 8.03 -15.05 -7.12
C VAL A 38 7.22 -13.79 -6.91
N ARG A 39 5.92 -13.96 -6.76
CA ARG A 39 5.06 -12.88 -6.30
C ARG A 39 5.09 -12.83 -4.78
N VAL A 40 5.29 -11.65 -4.22
CA VAL A 40 5.39 -11.40 -2.78
C VAL A 40 4.39 -10.33 -2.38
N ARG A 41 3.56 -10.69 -1.42
CA ARG A 41 2.57 -9.81 -0.81
C ARG A 41 2.93 -9.58 0.65
N VAL A 42 2.95 -8.32 1.07
CA VAL A 42 3.14 -7.93 2.48
C VAL A 42 1.89 -7.20 2.97
N ASP A 43 1.19 -7.78 3.95
CA ASP A 43 0.04 -7.18 4.59
C ASP A 43 0.40 -6.74 6.01
N CYS A 44 0.05 -5.51 6.39
CA CYS A 44 0.31 -4.94 7.71
C CYS A 44 -0.98 -4.87 8.52
N ALA A 45 -0.99 -5.48 9.70
CA ALA A 45 -2.01 -5.30 10.73
C ALA A 45 -1.49 -4.28 11.75
N LEU A 46 -2.17 -3.13 11.83
CA LEU A 46 -1.85 -2.07 12.78
C LEU A 46 -2.25 -2.49 14.19
N TRP A 47 -1.29 -2.56 15.11
CA TRP A 47 -1.55 -2.93 16.51
C TRP A 47 -1.58 -1.72 17.46
N THR A 48 -1.38 -0.50 16.94
CA THR A 48 -1.00 0.69 17.71
C THR A 48 -2.11 1.70 17.98
N THR A 49 -3.40 1.31 17.91
CA THR A 49 -4.61 2.18 17.85
C THR A 49 -5.05 2.59 16.43
N ASP A 50 -6.19 3.30 16.34
CA ASP A 50 -6.63 4.03 15.15
C ASP A 50 -5.48 4.91 14.62
N PRO A 51 -5.08 4.79 13.33
CA PRO A 51 -4.01 5.62 12.78
C PRO A 51 -4.31 7.12 12.83
N LEU A 52 -5.56 7.54 13.10
CA LEU A 52 -5.94 8.94 13.27
C LEU A 52 -6.03 9.36 14.75
N ALA A 53 -5.68 8.51 15.71
CA ALA A 53 -5.67 8.84 17.12
C ALA A 53 -4.60 9.90 17.45
N ALA A 54 -4.94 10.82 18.34
CA ALA A 54 -4.03 11.87 18.82
C ALA A 54 -2.90 11.32 19.72
N ASP A 55 -3.17 10.24 20.47
CA ASP A 55 -2.18 9.54 21.30
C ASP A 55 -1.94 8.14 20.72
N ARG A 56 -0.76 7.93 20.12
CA ARG A 56 -0.36 6.68 19.48
C ARG A 56 0.63 5.87 20.34
N ARG A 57 0.76 6.18 21.63
CA ARG A 57 1.71 5.47 22.49
C ARG A 57 1.32 4.00 22.65
N ALA A 58 2.33 3.13 22.65
CA ALA A 58 2.22 1.68 22.77
C ALA A 58 1.38 1.19 23.95
N ASP A 59 1.53 1.81 25.12
CA ASP A 59 0.82 1.48 26.37
C ASP A 59 -0.65 1.95 26.36
N ARG A 60 -1.01 2.77 25.38
CA ARG A 60 -2.37 3.22 25.09
C ARG A 60 -2.95 2.56 23.84
N ALA A 61 -2.17 1.68 23.21
CA ALA A 61 -2.61 0.83 22.12
C ALA A 61 -3.65 -0.18 22.60
N GLY A 62 -4.89 -0.01 22.16
CA GLY A 62 -5.90 -1.06 22.25
C GLY A 62 -5.71 -2.12 21.16
N ASP A 63 -6.51 -3.18 21.21
CA ASP A 63 -6.53 -4.20 20.16
C ASP A 63 -6.65 -3.57 18.75
N PRO A 64 -6.00 -4.14 17.72
CA PRO A 64 -6.22 -3.76 16.33
C PRO A 64 -7.71 -3.70 16.02
N ARG A 65 -8.21 -2.49 15.73
CA ARG A 65 -9.63 -2.32 15.34
C ARG A 65 -9.84 -2.28 13.84
N SER A 66 -8.76 -2.12 13.10
CA SER A 66 -8.79 -1.98 11.65
C SER A 66 -8.27 -3.26 10.97
N ALA A 67 -8.85 -3.58 9.81
CA ALA A 67 -8.36 -4.67 8.97
C ALA A 67 -6.89 -4.44 8.58
N PRO A 68 -6.14 -5.47 8.12
CA PRO A 68 -4.83 -5.24 7.54
C PRO A 68 -4.94 -4.51 6.20
N TYR A 69 -3.93 -3.71 5.85
CA TYR A 69 -3.77 -3.18 4.50
C TYR A 69 -2.56 -3.83 3.83
N ASN A 70 -2.58 -3.88 2.50
CA ASN A 70 -1.47 -4.40 1.73
C ASN A 70 -0.43 -3.31 1.50
N VAL A 71 0.75 -3.49 2.11
CA VAL A 71 1.90 -2.58 1.98
C VAL A 71 2.40 -2.57 0.54
N TYR A 72 2.61 -3.76 -0.02
CA TYR A 72 2.88 -3.92 -1.46
C TYR A 72 2.55 -5.34 -1.93
N ASP A 73 2.39 -5.46 -3.25
CA ASP A 73 2.31 -6.70 -3.98
C ASP A 73 3.26 -6.62 -5.20
N LYS A 74 4.39 -7.34 -5.13
CA LYS A 74 5.54 -7.19 -6.04
C LYS A 74 6.00 -8.54 -6.60
N VAL A 75 6.73 -8.50 -7.71
CA VAL A 75 7.52 -9.65 -8.19
C VAL A 75 8.96 -9.47 -7.73
N LEU A 76 9.45 -10.39 -6.89
CA LEU A 76 10.82 -10.41 -6.39
C LEU A 76 11.59 -11.59 -6.97
N THR A 77 12.90 -11.42 -7.10
CA THR A 77 13.82 -12.44 -7.65
C THR A 77 14.52 -13.16 -6.51
N LEU A 78 14.66 -14.48 -6.62
CA LEU A 78 15.46 -15.30 -5.72
C LEU A 78 16.95 -15.14 -6.06
N ASP A 79 17.81 -15.25 -5.05
CA ASP A 79 19.25 -15.31 -5.27
C ASP A 79 19.69 -16.65 -5.92
N GLY A 80 20.99 -16.78 -6.23
CA GLY A 80 21.54 -17.99 -6.82
C GLY A 80 21.43 -19.25 -5.95
N GLY A 81 21.17 -19.10 -4.64
CA GLY A 81 20.87 -20.19 -3.71
C GLY A 81 19.38 -20.53 -3.62
N GLY A 82 18.52 -19.79 -4.31
CA GLY A 82 17.07 -19.96 -4.23
C GLY A 82 16.46 -19.37 -2.95
N HIS A 83 17.12 -18.39 -2.34
CA HIS A 83 16.63 -17.65 -1.19
C HIS A 83 15.97 -16.34 -1.62
N LEU A 84 15.03 -15.86 -0.81
CA LEU A 84 14.33 -14.60 -1.03
C LEU A 84 14.63 -13.64 0.11
N THR A 85 14.86 -12.38 -0.25
CA THR A 85 14.87 -11.25 0.68
C THR A 85 13.61 -10.42 0.45
N VAL A 86 12.83 -10.21 1.51
CA VAL A 86 11.60 -9.40 1.49
C VAL A 86 11.86 -8.12 2.26
N PRO A 87 12.02 -6.97 1.59
CA PRO A 87 12.23 -5.70 2.27
C PRO A 87 10.93 -5.21 2.89
N ILE A 88 10.96 -4.87 4.18
CA ILE A 88 9.90 -4.15 4.88
C ILE A 88 10.52 -2.85 5.37
N ARG A 89 10.11 -1.73 4.77
CA ARG A 89 10.65 -0.41 5.08
C ARG A 89 9.76 0.26 6.11
N ARG A 90 10.37 0.92 7.09
CA ARG A 90 9.68 1.50 8.27
C ARG A 90 8.76 0.52 8.97
N MET A 91 9.27 -0.67 9.26
CA MET A 91 8.63 -1.55 10.23
C MET A 91 8.40 -0.77 11.52
N GLU A 92 7.20 -0.90 12.08
CA GLU A 92 6.91 -0.42 13.43
C GLU A 92 6.82 -1.65 14.34
N ARG A 93 7.55 -1.65 15.46
CA ARG A 93 7.74 -2.85 16.28
C ARG A 93 6.45 -3.52 16.76
N LEU A 94 5.37 -2.76 16.86
CA LEU A 94 4.08 -3.24 17.35
C LEU A 94 3.21 -3.82 16.24
N ASN A 95 3.42 -3.47 14.98
CA ASN A 95 2.61 -3.95 13.87
C ASN A 95 2.98 -5.38 13.49
N GLY A 96 1.99 -6.13 13.02
CA GLY A 96 2.16 -7.48 12.50
C GLY A 96 2.22 -7.49 10.99
N TYR A 97 3.22 -8.15 10.41
CA TYR A 97 3.39 -8.23 8.95
C TYR A 97 3.21 -9.67 8.48
N ARG A 98 2.16 -9.91 7.68
CA ARG A 98 1.93 -11.20 7.01
C ARG A 98 2.55 -11.15 5.62
N ILE A 99 3.49 -12.05 5.37
CA ILE A 99 4.18 -12.17 4.09
C ILE A 99 3.68 -13.43 3.40
N THR A 100 3.21 -13.30 2.17
CA THR A 100 2.75 -14.41 1.33
C THR A 100 3.58 -14.46 0.06
N VAL A 101 4.15 -15.63 -0.24
CA VAL A 101 5.01 -15.88 -1.40
C VAL A 101 4.38 -16.94 -2.27
N GLN A 102 4.19 -16.64 -3.55
CA GLN A 102 3.45 -17.46 -4.52
C GLN A 102 4.15 -17.48 -5.88
N PRO A 103 3.76 -18.38 -6.80
CA PRO A 103 4.18 -18.27 -8.20
C PRO A 103 3.75 -16.92 -8.80
N VAL A 104 4.53 -16.40 -9.76
CA VAL A 104 4.22 -15.12 -10.43
C VAL A 104 2.83 -15.13 -11.09
N SER A 105 2.34 -16.30 -11.51
CA SER A 105 1.02 -16.48 -12.11
C SER A 105 -0.14 -16.48 -11.11
N ALA A 106 0.12 -16.37 -9.80
CA ALA A 106 -0.94 -16.32 -8.79
C ALA A 106 -1.84 -15.08 -8.99
N PRO A 107 -3.18 -15.18 -8.80
CA PRO A 107 -4.10 -14.08 -9.03
C PRO A 107 -3.80 -12.81 -8.22
N ALA A 108 -3.98 -11.65 -8.86
CA ALA A 108 -3.77 -10.33 -8.23
C ALA A 108 -4.96 -9.82 -7.45
N VAL A 109 -5.51 -10.63 -6.55
CA VAL A 109 -6.71 -10.24 -5.79
C VAL A 109 -6.30 -9.88 -4.38
N TYR A 110 -6.39 -8.59 -4.05
CA TYR A 110 -6.42 -8.10 -2.67
C TYR A 110 -7.70 -7.31 -2.47
N ALA A 111 -8.66 -7.90 -1.76
CA ALA A 111 -9.92 -7.24 -1.46
C ALA A 111 -9.64 -5.93 -0.72
N GLY A 112 -10.17 -4.83 -1.25
CA GLY A 112 -10.02 -3.50 -0.66
C GLY A 112 -8.69 -2.79 -0.96
N LYS A 113 -7.82 -3.29 -1.85
CA LYS A 113 -6.71 -2.50 -2.43
C LYS A 113 -6.95 -2.26 -3.91
N TYR A 114 -6.61 -1.05 -4.35
CA TYR A 114 -6.82 -0.53 -5.69
C TYR A 114 -5.52 0.13 -6.14
N GLU A 115 -4.86 -0.45 -7.14
CA GLU A 115 -3.65 0.15 -7.71
C GLU A 115 -4.04 1.44 -8.46
N ALA A 116 -3.29 2.53 -8.25
CA ALA A 116 -3.67 3.85 -8.77
C ALA A 116 -3.63 3.87 -10.30
N GLU A 117 -2.71 3.14 -10.92
CA GLU A 117 -2.55 3.02 -12.36
C GLU A 117 -3.69 2.24 -13.04
N ALA A 118 -4.46 1.48 -12.26
CA ALA A 118 -5.56 0.66 -12.75
C ALA A 118 -6.93 1.38 -12.72
N VAL A 119 -6.98 2.63 -12.25
CA VAL A 119 -8.23 3.40 -12.09
C VAL A 119 -8.29 4.62 -13.00
N ARG A 120 -9.41 5.35 -12.97
CA ARG A 120 -9.63 6.51 -13.84
C ARG A 120 -8.82 7.72 -13.38
N GLY A 121 -7.92 8.18 -14.24
CA GLY A 121 -7.21 9.45 -14.10
C GLY A 121 -7.86 10.57 -14.93
N THR A 122 -7.85 11.80 -14.39
CA THR A 122 -8.16 13.03 -15.15
C THR A 122 -6.90 13.88 -15.15
N ASN A 123 -6.35 14.20 -16.33
CA ASN A 123 -5.12 15.01 -16.46
C ASN A 123 -3.95 14.48 -15.60
N THR A 124 -3.77 13.17 -15.57
CA THR A 124 -2.68 12.47 -14.87
C THR A 124 -1.80 11.70 -15.86
N VAL A 125 -0.71 11.13 -15.38
CA VAL A 125 0.18 10.24 -16.14
C VAL A 125 0.30 8.91 -15.41
N SER A 126 -0.04 7.81 -16.10
CA SER A 126 0.21 6.46 -15.58
C SER A 126 1.62 6.01 -15.96
N HIS A 127 2.41 5.63 -14.97
CA HIS A 127 3.74 5.08 -15.14
C HIS A 127 3.64 3.55 -15.05
N LEU A 128 3.97 2.87 -16.16
CA LEU A 128 3.90 1.40 -16.32
C LEU A 128 5.22 0.83 -16.89
N GLY A 129 6.28 1.63 -16.86
CA GLY A 129 7.55 1.37 -17.54
C GLY A 129 8.48 0.43 -16.77
N SER A 130 9.76 0.42 -17.17
CA SER A 130 10.79 -0.36 -16.47
C SER A 130 11.18 0.23 -15.11
N ASP A 131 10.93 1.52 -14.91
CA ASP A 131 11.17 2.30 -13.70
C ASP A 131 10.21 1.93 -12.55
N THR A 132 9.08 1.28 -12.83
CA THR A 132 8.04 0.98 -11.84
C THR A 132 8.27 -0.30 -11.05
N ALA A 133 9.44 -0.96 -11.18
CA ALA A 133 9.70 -2.26 -10.58
C ALA A 133 9.54 -2.28 -9.03
N LEU A 134 9.70 -1.12 -8.39
CA LEU A 134 9.55 -0.95 -6.95
C LEU A 134 8.14 -0.50 -6.53
N ALA A 135 7.25 -0.15 -7.45
CA ALA A 135 5.87 0.17 -7.12
C ALA A 135 5.03 -1.10 -6.91
N SER A 136 3.97 -1.00 -6.12
CA SER A 136 2.97 -2.06 -6.05
C SER A 136 2.35 -2.26 -7.43
N GLY A 137 2.01 -3.50 -7.79
CA GLY A 137 1.38 -3.76 -9.09
C GLY A 137 2.27 -3.49 -10.32
N ARG A 138 3.50 -2.99 -10.11
CA ARG A 138 4.42 -2.46 -11.13
C ARG A 138 3.86 -1.24 -11.87
N GLY A 139 3.15 -0.37 -11.17
CA GLY A 139 2.73 0.90 -11.72
C GLY A 139 2.44 1.93 -10.65
N TYR A 140 2.29 3.18 -11.08
CA TYR A 140 1.82 4.27 -10.23
C TYR A 140 1.27 5.41 -11.09
N VAL A 141 0.65 6.40 -10.48
CA VAL A 141 0.14 7.60 -11.14
C VAL A 141 0.86 8.84 -10.65
N GLY A 142 1.42 9.60 -11.59
CA GLY A 142 1.99 10.92 -11.38
C GLY A 142 1.30 11.98 -12.25
N GLY A 143 1.96 13.13 -12.41
CA GLY A 143 1.45 14.25 -13.19
C GLY A 143 0.12 14.83 -12.66
N ILE A 144 -0.16 14.63 -11.37
CA ILE A 144 -1.36 15.13 -10.69
C ILE A 144 -1.13 16.61 -10.31
N ASP A 145 -0.84 17.43 -11.31
CA ASP A 145 -0.22 18.75 -11.10
C ASP A 145 -1.15 19.91 -11.44
N ARG A 146 -2.16 19.65 -12.28
CA ARG A 146 -3.09 20.70 -12.73
C ARG A 146 -4.21 20.87 -11.70
N PRO A 147 -4.82 22.06 -11.58
CA PRO A 147 -5.99 22.26 -10.73
C PRO A 147 -7.17 21.32 -11.05
N THR A 148 -7.20 20.75 -12.26
CA THR A 148 -8.21 19.80 -12.72
C THR A 148 -7.75 18.34 -12.66
N SER A 149 -6.52 18.08 -12.18
CA SER A 149 -5.99 16.72 -12.08
C SER A 149 -6.65 15.94 -10.95
N ALA A 150 -6.96 14.67 -11.19
CA ALA A 150 -7.53 13.80 -10.16
C ALA A 150 -7.36 12.31 -10.48
N VAL A 151 -7.43 11.49 -9.44
CA VAL A 151 -7.53 10.02 -9.53
C VAL A 151 -8.83 9.60 -8.84
N GLU A 152 -9.61 8.71 -9.47
CA GLU A 152 -10.91 8.27 -8.96
C GLU A 152 -10.98 6.75 -8.81
N PHE A 153 -11.12 6.30 -7.57
CA PHE A 153 -11.23 4.90 -7.19
C PHE A 153 -12.70 4.51 -7.09
N SER A 154 -13.08 3.39 -7.71
CA SER A 154 -14.37 2.74 -7.47
C SER A 154 -14.17 1.69 -6.40
N VAL A 155 -14.61 1.97 -5.17
CA VAL A 155 -14.35 1.13 -3.99
C VAL A 155 -15.63 0.46 -3.52
N ASP A 156 -15.54 -0.76 -3.00
CA ASP A 156 -16.69 -1.50 -2.49
C ASP A 156 -16.67 -1.56 -0.97
N ALA A 157 -17.73 -1.05 -0.35
CA ALA A 157 -17.93 -1.08 1.09
C ALA A 157 -18.96 -2.18 1.44
N PRO A 158 -18.59 -3.22 2.20
CA PRO A 158 -19.51 -4.32 2.52
C PRO A 158 -20.69 -3.90 3.40
N ARG A 159 -20.59 -2.78 4.10
CA ARG A 159 -21.66 -2.14 4.89
C ARG A 159 -21.50 -0.62 4.85
N ALA A 160 -22.59 0.11 5.00
CA ALA A 160 -22.51 1.55 5.20
C ALA A 160 -21.78 1.88 6.52
N GLY A 161 -20.94 2.92 6.51
CA GLY A 161 -20.21 3.33 7.72
C GLY A 161 -18.96 4.16 7.44
N ALA A 162 -18.19 4.39 8.50
CA ALA A 162 -16.90 5.05 8.43
C ALA A 162 -15.81 4.05 8.03
N TYR A 163 -14.94 4.49 7.12
CA TYR A 163 -13.79 3.75 6.65
C TYR A 163 -12.54 4.64 6.69
N LEU A 164 -11.39 3.99 6.80
CA LEU A 164 -10.09 4.59 6.57
C LEU A 164 -9.70 4.32 5.11
N LEU A 165 -9.44 5.39 4.38
CA LEU A 165 -8.79 5.35 3.08
C LEU A 165 -7.30 5.61 3.29
N ASP A 166 -6.50 4.58 3.06
CA ASP A 166 -5.04 4.67 3.03
C ASP A 166 -4.57 4.87 1.60
N VAL A 167 -3.56 5.71 1.41
CA VAL A 167 -2.97 5.97 0.10
C VAL A 167 -1.46 5.83 0.20
N GLY A 168 -0.90 4.88 -0.55
CA GLY A 168 0.54 4.77 -0.79
C GLY A 168 0.98 5.89 -1.72
N TYR A 169 1.95 6.70 -1.30
CA TYR A 169 2.33 7.91 -2.02
C TYR A 169 3.82 8.23 -1.94
N ALA A 170 4.26 9.10 -2.85
CA ALA A 170 5.51 9.84 -2.75
C ALA A 170 5.30 11.33 -3.01
N ASN A 171 6.08 12.16 -2.32
CA ASN A 171 6.14 13.60 -2.49
C ASN A 171 7.59 14.09 -2.30
N SER A 172 8.29 14.45 -3.38
CA SER A 172 9.65 14.99 -3.30
C SER A 172 9.72 16.52 -3.22
N LEU A 173 8.59 17.21 -3.02
CA LEU A 173 8.57 18.64 -2.78
C LEU A 173 9.22 18.99 -1.43
N ALA A 174 9.67 20.24 -1.30
CA ALA A 174 10.16 20.78 -0.03
C ALA A 174 9.04 20.95 1.02
N GLY A 175 7.79 21.07 0.57
CA GLY A 175 6.60 21.20 1.42
C GLY A 175 5.61 20.04 1.25
N ALA A 176 4.60 20.01 2.10
CA ALA A 176 3.49 19.06 1.96
C ALA A 176 2.66 19.37 0.70
N ALA A 177 2.07 18.32 0.13
CA ALA A 177 1.01 18.40 -0.87
C ALA A 177 -0.29 17.87 -0.25
N ASP A 178 -1.43 18.12 -0.88
CA ASP A 178 -2.71 17.55 -0.45
C ASP A 178 -3.64 17.29 -1.63
N HIS A 179 -4.56 16.34 -1.45
CA HIS A 179 -5.71 16.17 -2.35
C HIS A 179 -7.01 16.45 -1.60
N VAL A 180 -7.94 17.12 -2.28
CA VAL A 180 -9.36 17.19 -1.87
C VAL A 180 -9.98 15.82 -2.13
N VAL A 181 -10.64 15.28 -1.13
CA VAL A 181 -11.33 13.99 -1.18
C VAL A 181 -12.80 14.25 -1.42
N THR A 182 -13.39 13.63 -2.43
CA THR A 182 -14.85 13.55 -2.57
C THR A 182 -15.30 12.08 -2.59
N VAL A 183 -16.49 11.82 -2.05
CA VAL A 183 -17.18 10.53 -2.10
C VAL A 183 -18.50 10.74 -2.81
N ASP A 184 -18.73 10.00 -3.91
CA ASP A 184 -19.94 10.11 -4.72
C ASP A 184 -20.27 11.58 -5.09
N GLY A 185 -19.23 12.37 -5.38
CA GLY A 185 -19.35 13.79 -5.76
C GLY A 185 -19.46 14.79 -4.60
N THR A 186 -19.55 14.33 -3.35
CA THR A 186 -19.62 15.20 -2.16
C THR A 186 -18.27 15.31 -1.47
N GLU A 187 -17.86 16.52 -1.07
CA GLU A 187 -16.60 16.72 -0.35
C GLU A 187 -16.59 15.96 1.00
N ALA A 188 -15.51 15.21 1.22
CA ALA A 188 -15.31 14.35 2.38
C ALA A 188 -14.04 14.70 3.17
N GLY A 189 -13.38 15.81 2.83
CA GLY A 189 -12.20 16.32 3.52
C GLY A 189 -10.98 16.41 2.61
N ARG A 190 -9.79 16.34 3.23
CA ARG A 190 -8.49 16.37 2.54
C ARG A 190 -7.61 15.25 3.06
N ILE A 191 -6.70 14.80 2.20
CA ILE A 191 -5.61 13.91 2.56
C ILE A 191 -4.29 14.62 2.32
N ASP A 192 -3.48 14.70 3.37
CA ASP A 192 -2.19 15.39 3.35
C ASP A 192 -1.05 14.42 3.03
N TYR A 193 -0.11 14.89 2.22
CA TYR A 193 1.07 14.18 1.76
C TYR A 193 2.33 14.92 2.21
N PRO A 194 2.81 14.71 3.44
CA PRO A 194 4.12 15.19 3.87
C PRO A 194 5.24 14.72 2.95
N THR A 195 6.31 15.51 2.84
CA THR A 195 7.46 15.13 2.01
C THR A 195 8.02 13.75 2.37
N THR A 196 8.34 12.96 1.35
CA THR A 196 8.99 11.66 1.43
C THR A 196 10.48 11.77 1.12
N GLY A 197 10.90 12.77 0.35
CA GLY A 197 12.30 13.01 -0.02
C GLY A 197 12.75 12.38 -1.36
N ALA A 198 11.91 11.54 -1.98
CA ALA A 198 12.07 11.12 -3.38
C ALA A 198 10.70 10.78 -3.99
N TRP A 199 10.66 10.68 -5.32
CA TRP A 199 9.49 10.27 -6.12
C TRP A 199 9.38 8.74 -6.24
N LEU A 200 8.23 8.25 -6.70
CA LEU A 200 8.12 6.88 -7.18
C LEU A 200 8.98 6.72 -8.46
N GLY A 201 9.36 5.50 -8.77
CA GLY A 201 10.24 5.15 -9.89
C GLY A 201 11.74 5.36 -9.63
N THR A 202 12.13 5.95 -8.49
CA THR A 202 13.56 6.09 -8.12
C THR A 202 14.06 4.89 -7.31
N ALA A 203 15.38 4.70 -7.25
CA ALA A 203 15.99 3.61 -6.50
C ALA A 203 15.72 3.70 -4.98
N GLU A 204 15.50 4.91 -4.47
CA GLU A 204 15.22 5.20 -3.07
C GLU A 204 13.75 5.00 -2.70
N GLN A 205 12.85 4.77 -3.68
CA GLN A 205 11.40 4.72 -3.48
C GLN A 205 11.00 3.86 -2.28
N ASP A 206 11.49 2.63 -2.21
CA ASP A 206 11.10 1.70 -1.13
C ASP A 206 11.46 2.26 0.24
N ALA A 207 12.60 2.93 0.35
CA ALA A 207 13.05 3.56 1.58
C ALA A 207 12.30 4.85 1.90
N VAL A 208 11.67 5.52 0.92
CA VAL A 208 11.07 6.85 1.12
C VAL A 208 9.54 6.89 1.12
N ALA A 209 8.87 6.03 0.33
CA ALA A 209 7.41 6.04 0.15
C ALA A 209 6.67 5.87 1.48
N LYS A 210 5.53 6.55 1.60
CA LYS A 210 4.75 6.60 2.84
C LYS A 210 3.28 6.28 2.57
N VAL A 211 2.55 6.05 3.65
CA VAL A 211 1.09 5.92 3.64
C VAL A 211 0.49 7.15 4.29
N ALA A 212 -0.44 7.79 3.61
CA ALA A 212 -1.32 8.81 4.18
C ALA A 212 -2.70 8.20 4.42
N THR A 213 -3.41 8.63 5.45
CA THR A 213 -4.72 8.09 5.84
C THR A 213 -5.72 9.23 6.00
N VAL A 214 -6.93 9.04 5.47
CA VAL A 214 -8.07 9.92 5.70
C VAL A 214 -9.31 9.10 6.04
N ARG A 215 -10.17 9.61 6.92
CA ARG A 215 -11.45 8.96 7.22
C ARG A 215 -12.51 9.43 6.22
N VAL A 216 -13.25 8.48 5.65
CA VAL A 216 -14.36 8.71 4.73
C VAL A 216 -15.61 7.99 5.22
N THR A 217 -16.79 8.48 4.83
CA THR A 217 -18.06 7.79 5.09
C THR A 217 -18.58 7.23 3.77
N LEU A 218 -18.87 5.93 3.74
CA LEU A 218 -19.31 5.21 2.54
C LEU A 218 -20.69 4.61 2.76
N ARG A 219 -21.48 4.52 1.68
CA ARG A 219 -22.69 3.68 1.63
C ARG A 219 -22.32 2.23 1.37
N GLU A 220 -23.22 1.30 1.68
CA GLU A 220 -23.05 -0.09 1.27
C GLU A 220 -22.98 -0.22 -0.26
N GLY A 221 -22.10 -1.10 -0.73
CA GLY A 221 -21.82 -1.33 -2.14
C GLY A 221 -20.74 -0.40 -2.70
N THR A 222 -20.81 -0.15 -4.02
CA THR A 222 -19.80 0.64 -4.73
C THR A 222 -19.94 2.13 -4.44
N ASN A 223 -18.82 2.78 -4.12
CA ASN A 223 -18.67 4.22 -3.91
C ASN A 223 -17.55 4.74 -4.83
N HIS A 224 -17.65 5.99 -5.29
CA HIS A 224 -16.61 6.65 -6.07
C HIS A 224 -15.83 7.63 -5.19
N VAL A 225 -14.59 7.29 -4.86
CA VAL A 225 -13.70 8.12 -4.06
C VAL A 225 -12.72 8.82 -4.99
N ARG A 226 -12.85 10.15 -5.11
CA ARG A 226 -12.01 10.97 -5.99
C ARG A 226 -11.03 11.78 -5.17
N LEU A 227 -9.75 11.69 -5.53
CA LEU A 227 -8.66 12.49 -5.01
C LEU A 227 -8.31 13.56 -6.05
N SER A 228 -8.76 14.79 -5.84
CA SER A 228 -8.50 15.92 -6.74
C SER A 228 -7.35 16.77 -6.21
N ARG A 229 -6.48 17.24 -7.11
CA ARG A 229 -5.30 18.03 -6.77
C ARG A 229 -5.66 19.24 -5.88
N GLY A 230 -5.07 19.31 -4.69
CA GLY A 230 -5.15 20.43 -3.76
C GLY A 230 -3.96 21.38 -3.93
N GLN A 231 -3.15 21.52 -2.89
CA GLN A 231 -1.85 22.20 -2.94
C GLN A 231 -0.73 21.22 -3.29
N GLY A 232 0.34 21.73 -3.89
CA GLY A 232 1.47 20.90 -4.32
C GLY A 232 1.04 19.82 -5.33
N TYR A 233 1.78 18.72 -5.35
CA TYR A 233 1.48 17.50 -6.10
C TYR A 233 2.18 16.31 -5.43
N ALA A 234 1.59 15.12 -5.59
CA ALA A 234 2.11 13.85 -5.10
C ALA A 234 1.89 12.78 -6.17
N GLU A 235 2.69 11.72 -6.13
CA GLU A 235 2.48 10.52 -6.92
C GLU A 235 1.80 9.45 -6.06
N LEU A 236 0.87 8.70 -6.64
CA LEU A 236 0.08 7.69 -5.95
C LEU A 236 0.41 6.31 -6.49
N ASP A 237 0.75 5.39 -5.60
CA ASP A 237 1.01 3.98 -5.91
C ASP A 237 -0.32 3.20 -5.83
N TRP A 238 -1.02 3.30 -4.70
CA TRP A 238 -2.26 2.57 -4.46
C TRP A 238 -3.15 3.24 -3.42
N ALA A 239 -4.42 2.84 -3.40
CA ALA A 239 -5.35 3.13 -2.32
C ALA A 239 -5.86 1.84 -1.68
N ALA A 240 -6.07 1.84 -0.36
CA ALA A 240 -6.69 0.72 0.35
C ALA A 240 -7.80 1.21 1.27
N LEU A 241 -8.88 0.43 1.34
CA LEU A 241 -10.06 0.72 2.16
C LEU A 241 -10.15 -0.24 3.33
N ARG A 242 -10.31 0.29 4.54
CA ARG A 242 -10.45 -0.50 5.77
C ARG A 242 -11.56 0.04 6.65
N ALA A 243 -12.30 -0.85 7.33
CA ALA A 243 -13.26 -0.41 8.34
C ALA A 243 -12.55 0.40 9.43
N ALA A 244 -13.16 1.52 9.84
CA ALA A 244 -12.63 2.44 10.85
C ALA A 244 -12.98 2.04 12.28
#